data_AF-A0A0L1JK67-F1
#
_entry.id   AF-A0A0L1JK67-F1
#
_cell.length_a   1.000
_cell.length_b   1.000
_cell.length_c   1.000
_cell.angle_alpha   90.00
_cell.angle_beta   90.00
_cell.angle_gamma   90.00
#
_symmetry.space_group_name_H-M   'P 1'
#
loop_
_entity.id
_entity.type
_entity.pdbx_description
1 polymer ?
#
loop_
_entity_poly.entity_id
_entity_poly.type
_entity_poly.pdbx_seq_one_letter_code
_entity_poly.pdbx_strand_id
1 'polypeptide(L)'
;MEKQMTETTKFVEKAKACIDELGDELSELERKAKAAGDRADAWSAAQVEKLKEDWHQAKDEMDDLADRAKTEGEDAVREAKEKADRHYEALQAAVKAYRDHLDQVTDT
;
A
#
# COMPACT_ATOMS: atom_id res chain seq x y z
N MET A 1 -9.81 -7.57 32.62
CA MET A 1 -10.66 -7.56 31.42
C MET A 1 -9.73 -7.49 30.22
N GLU A 2 -9.47 -8.63 29.57
CA GLU A 2 -8.83 -8.62 28.26
C GLU A 2 -9.76 -7.88 27.32
N LYS A 3 -9.36 -6.70 26.83
CA LYS A 3 -10.09 -6.03 25.75
C LYS A 3 -9.96 -6.95 24.53
N GLN A 4 -11.05 -7.63 24.17
CA GLN A 4 -11.09 -8.35 22.91
C GLN A 4 -10.78 -7.36 21.79
N MET A 5 -9.66 -7.56 21.09
CA MET A 5 -9.35 -6.78 19.90
C MET A 5 -10.41 -7.06 18.86
N THR A 6 -11.04 -5.99 18.39
CA THR A 6 -12.15 -6.04 17.46
C THR A 6 -11.66 -6.43 16.06
N GLU A 7 -12.55 -6.94 15.20
CA GLU A 7 -12.15 -7.42 13.86
C GLU A 7 -11.56 -6.29 12.99
N THR A 8 -12.05 -5.07 13.17
CA THR A 8 -11.53 -3.88 12.49
C THR A 8 -10.14 -3.50 12.99
N THR A 9 -9.90 -3.60 14.29
CA THR A 9 -8.56 -3.32 14.86
C THR A 9 -7.53 -4.30 14.31
N LYS A 10 -7.88 -5.59 14.23
CA LYS A 10 -7.01 -6.63 13.63
C LYS A 10 -6.78 -6.40 12.14
N PHE A 11 -7.81 -5.97 11.41
CA PHE A 11 -7.68 -5.61 10.00
C PHE A 11 -6.71 -4.45 9.82
N VAL A 12 -6.90 -3.36 10.57
CA VAL A 12 -6.05 -2.16 10.51
C VAL A 12 -4.59 -2.52 10.82
N GLU A 13 -4.31 -3.31 11.85
CA GLU A 13 -2.94 -3.71 12.18
C GLU A 13 -2.28 -4.52 11.05
N LYS A 14 -3.02 -5.48 10.48
CA LYS A 14 -2.52 -6.26 9.33
C LYS A 14 -2.29 -5.38 8.11
N ALA A 15 -3.25 -4.51 7.79
CA ALA A 15 -3.15 -3.59 6.66
C ALA A 15 -1.97 -2.65 6.82
N LYS A 16 -1.73 -2.11 8.03
CA LYS A 16 -0.57 -1.27 8.33
C LYS A 16 0.75 -2.01 8.16
N ALA A 17 0.86 -3.22 8.71
CA ALA A 17 2.07 -4.03 8.57
C ALA A 17 2.40 -4.27 7.09
N CYS A 18 1.39 -4.63 6.28
CA CYS A 18 1.63 -4.86 4.87
C CYS A 18 1.80 -3.57 4.04
N ILE A 19 1.19 -2.44 4.43
CA ILE A 19 1.48 -1.14 3.83
C ILE A 19 2.94 -0.78 4.09
N ASP A 20 3.46 -1.00 5.30
CA ASP A 20 4.87 -0.76 5.59
C ASP A 20 5.78 -1.68 4.73
N GLU A 21 5.42 -2.95 4.54
CA GLU A 21 6.10 -3.86 3.60
C GLU A 21 6.06 -3.35 2.14
N LEU A 22 4.92 -2.84 1.67
CA LEU A 22 4.80 -2.22 0.34
C LEU A 22 5.66 -0.96 0.22
N GLY A 23 5.84 -0.20 1.29
CA GLY A 23 6.72 0.97 1.32
C GLY A 23 8.19 0.59 1.15
N ASP A 24 8.61 -0.49 1.80
CA ASP A 24 9.95 -1.07 1.64
C ASP A 24 10.16 -1.60 0.21
N GLU A 25 9.16 -2.31 -0.35
CA GLU A 25 9.20 -2.80 -1.73
C GLU A 25 9.28 -1.63 -2.72
N LEU A 26 8.46 -0.60 -2.58
CA LEU A 26 8.51 0.60 -3.43
C LEU A 26 9.87 1.31 -3.36
N SER A 27 10.47 1.38 -2.17
CA SER A 27 11.81 1.95 -1.98
C SER A 27 12.91 1.12 -2.65
N GLU A 28 12.74 -0.20 -2.73
CA GLU A 28 13.64 -1.08 -3.49
C GLU A 28 13.42 -0.92 -5.00
N LEU A 29 12.17 -0.92 -5.46
CA LEU A 29 11.82 -0.75 -6.87
C LEU A 29 12.31 0.60 -7.41
N GLU A 30 12.21 1.68 -6.61
CA GLU A 30 12.79 2.97 -6.96
C GLU A 30 14.32 2.88 -7.14
N ARG A 31 15.01 2.17 -6.25
CA ARG A 31 16.47 1.97 -6.36
C ARG A 31 16.81 1.16 -7.61
N LYS A 32 16.04 0.10 -7.92
CA LYS A 32 16.20 -0.68 -9.15
C LYS A 32 15.98 0.17 -10.40
N ALA A 33 14.91 0.95 -10.45
CA ALA A 33 14.61 1.85 -11.56
C ALA A 33 15.72 2.88 -11.77
N LYS A 34 16.24 3.49 -10.69
CA LYS A 34 17.40 4.40 -10.77
C LYS A 34 18.67 3.69 -11.25
N ALA A 35 18.92 2.46 -10.82
CA ALA A 35 20.07 1.68 -11.25
C ALA A 35 19.99 1.25 -12.72
N ALA A 36 18.77 1.01 -13.23
CA ALA A 36 18.54 0.75 -14.65
C ALA A 36 18.87 1.95 -15.55
N GLY A 37 18.94 3.18 -14.99
CA GLY A 37 19.38 4.38 -15.70
C GLY A 37 18.57 4.64 -16.96
N ASP A 38 19.24 4.81 -18.10
CA ASP A 38 18.62 5.04 -19.41
C ASP A 38 17.74 3.86 -19.90
N ARG A 39 17.82 2.68 -19.27
CA ARG A 39 16.94 1.54 -19.57
C ARG A 39 15.57 1.65 -18.92
N ALA A 40 15.46 2.35 -17.78
CA ALA A 40 14.16 2.65 -17.19
C ALA A 40 13.44 3.66 -18.08
N ASP A 41 12.34 3.23 -18.70
CA ASP A 41 11.52 4.10 -19.53
C ASP A 41 10.82 5.20 -18.69
N ALA A 42 10.34 6.24 -19.37
CA ALA A 42 9.59 7.32 -18.74
C ALA A 42 8.34 6.81 -17.99
N TRP A 43 7.81 5.65 -18.39
CA TRP A 43 6.73 4.96 -17.68
C TRP A 43 7.18 4.52 -16.29
N SER A 44 8.36 3.90 -16.16
CA SER A 44 8.88 3.39 -14.89
C SER A 44 9.11 4.49 -13.85
N ALA A 45 9.58 5.66 -14.27
CA ALA A 45 9.75 6.82 -13.39
C ALA A 45 8.41 7.46 -12.98
N ALA A 46 7.43 7.53 -13.89
CA ALA A 46 6.10 8.03 -13.57
C ALA A 46 5.31 7.06 -12.66
N GLN A 47 5.49 5.75 -12.85
CA GLN A 47 4.81 4.74 -12.03
C GLN A 47 5.29 4.73 -10.59
N VAL A 48 6.60 4.87 -10.33
CA VAL A 48 7.09 4.85 -8.95
C VAL A 48 6.55 6.02 -8.13
N GLU A 49 6.47 7.22 -8.71
CA GLU A 49 5.92 8.39 -8.01
C GLU A 49 4.42 8.22 -7.75
N LYS A 50 3.66 7.75 -8.75
CA LYS A 50 2.23 7.44 -8.57
C LYS A 50 2.00 6.39 -7.48
N LEU A 51 2.78 5.31 -7.47
CA LEU A 51 2.64 4.25 -6.48
C LEU A 51 2.99 4.72 -5.07
N LYS A 52 3.95 5.65 -4.92
CA LYS A 52 4.23 6.29 -3.63
C LYS A 52 3.07 7.16 -3.16
N GLU A 53 2.44 7.92 -4.05
CA GLU A 53 1.25 8.71 -3.72
C GLU A 53 0.10 7.78 -3.27
N ASP A 54 -0.17 6.72 -4.04
CA ASP A 54 -1.20 5.72 -3.71
C ASP A 54 -0.87 5.01 -2.38
N TRP A 55 0.40 4.71 -2.11
CA TRP A 55 0.87 4.16 -0.83
C TRP A 55 0.65 5.10 0.36
N HIS A 56 1.00 6.38 0.21
CA HIS A 56 0.76 7.39 1.23
C HIS A 56 -0.73 7.54 1.53
N GLN A 57 -1.57 7.59 0.49
CA GLN A 57 -3.01 7.67 0.67
C GLN A 57 -3.56 6.43 1.38
N ALA A 58 -3.10 5.22 1.03
CA ALA A 58 -3.51 4.00 1.70
C ALA A 58 -3.13 4.00 3.19
N LYS A 59 -1.95 4.54 3.53
CA LYS A 59 -1.49 4.68 4.92
C LYS A 59 -2.39 5.62 5.72
N ASP A 60 -2.68 6.80 5.17
CA ASP A 60 -3.57 7.78 5.79
C ASP A 60 -4.99 7.21 5.98
N GLU A 61 -5.53 6.50 4.97
CA GLU A 61 -6.84 5.84 5.05
C GLU A 61 -6.89 4.78 6.17
N MET A 62 -5.81 4.02 6.41
CA MET A 62 -5.75 3.06 7.53
C MET A 62 -5.64 3.73 8.89
N ASP A 63 -4.93 4.86 8.99
CA ASP A 63 -4.84 5.64 10.22
C ASP A 63 -6.20 6.23 10.59
N ASP A 64 -6.90 6.83 9.62
CA ASP A 64 -8.26 7.34 9.78
C ASP A 64 -9.24 6.22 10.18
N LEU A 65 -9.16 5.06 9.52
CA LEU A 65 -9.98 3.91 9.86
C LEU A 65 -9.73 3.43 11.30
N ALA A 66 -8.47 3.41 11.72
CA ALA A 66 -8.08 3.04 13.08
C ALA A 66 -8.71 3.98 14.12
N ASP A 67 -8.67 5.28 13.87
CA ASP A 67 -9.15 6.29 14.80
C ASP A 67 -10.67 6.38 14.82
N ARG A 68 -11.33 6.23 13.67
CA ARG A 68 -12.79 6.09 13.60
C ARG A 68 -13.28 4.81 14.26
N ALA A 69 -12.58 3.68 14.12
CA ALA A 69 -12.96 2.44 14.80
C ALA A 69 -12.91 2.58 16.34
N LYS A 70 -11.95 3.36 16.86
CA LYS A 70 -11.84 3.65 18.30
C LYS A 70 -12.92 4.61 18.81
N THR A 71 -13.34 5.57 17.99
CA THR A 71 -14.23 6.68 18.40
C THR A 71 -15.70 6.43 18.08
N GLU A 72 -16.00 5.91 16.89
CA GLU A 72 -17.36 5.68 16.36
C GLU A 72 -17.83 4.23 16.53
N GLY A 73 -16.90 3.28 16.70
CA GLY A 73 -17.18 1.85 16.80
C GLY A 73 -17.24 1.12 15.45
N GLU A 74 -17.28 -0.22 15.49
CA GLU A 74 -17.05 -1.07 14.30
C GLU A 74 -18.10 -0.93 13.19
N ASP A 75 -19.37 -0.81 13.56
CA ASP A 75 -20.45 -0.75 12.58
C ASP A 75 -20.40 0.53 11.74
N ALA A 76 -19.90 1.62 12.32
CA ALA A 76 -19.76 2.91 11.64
C ALA A 76 -18.63 2.92 10.61
N VAL A 77 -17.66 2.01 10.73
CA VAL A 77 -16.47 1.95 9.89
C VAL A 77 -16.47 0.78 8.90
N ARG A 78 -17.51 -0.05 8.88
CA ARG A 78 -17.59 -1.20 7.97
C ARG A 78 -17.45 -0.83 6.49
N GLU A 79 -18.16 0.19 6.03
CA GLU A 79 -18.06 0.65 4.63
C GLU A 79 -16.69 1.24 4.31
N ALA A 80 -16.11 1.99 5.26
CA ALA A 80 -14.78 2.53 5.13
C ALA A 80 -13.73 1.41 5.05
N LYS A 81 -13.89 0.35 5.85
CA LYS A 81 -13.08 -0.86 5.82
C LYS A 81 -13.15 -1.57 4.46
N GLU A 82 -14.34 -1.78 3.90
CA GLU A 82 -14.49 -2.43 2.58
C GLU A 82 -13.91 -1.60 1.43
N LYS A 83 -13.96 -0.27 1.54
CA LYS A 83 -13.31 0.62 0.57
C LYS A 83 -11.78 0.55 0.70
N ALA A 84 -11.29 0.66 1.92
CA ALA A 84 -9.88 0.52 2.27
C ALA A 84 -9.28 -0.81 1.80
N ASP A 85 -10.01 -1.92 1.98
CA ASP A 85 -9.60 -3.25 1.53
C ASP A 85 -9.43 -3.32 0.00
N ARG A 86 -10.41 -2.79 -0.76
CA ARG A 86 -10.33 -2.74 -2.23
C ARG A 86 -9.21 -1.85 -2.75
N HIS A 87 -9.02 -0.68 -2.13
CA HIS A 87 -7.91 0.21 -2.47
C HIS A 87 -6.56 -0.47 -2.22
N TYR A 88 -6.47 -1.18 -1.09
CA TYR A 88 -5.28 -1.91 -0.71
C TYR A 88 -4.95 -3.06 -1.68
N GLU A 89 -5.94 -3.87 -2.07
CA GLU A 89 -5.76 -4.91 -3.10
C GLU A 89 -5.29 -4.32 -4.45
N ALA A 90 -5.83 -3.16 -4.83
CA ALA A 90 -5.42 -2.48 -6.05
C ALA A 90 -3.96 -2.00 -5.98
N LEU A 91 -3.53 -1.44 -4.84
CA LEU A 91 -2.15 -1.02 -4.62
C LEU A 91 -1.19 -2.22 -4.70
N GLN A 92 -1.50 -3.33 -4.03
CA GLN A 92 -0.69 -4.56 -4.11
C GLN A 92 -0.54 -5.05 -5.56
N ALA A 93 -1.63 -5.08 -6.32
CA ALA A 93 -1.60 -5.49 -7.72
C ALA A 93 -0.73 -4.56 -8.56
N ALA A 94 -0.78 -3.25 -8.31
CA ALA A 94 -0.01 -2.26 -9.04
C ALA A 94 1.49 -2.31 -8.71
N VAL A 95 1.86 -2.49 -7.43
CA VAL A 95 3.26 -2.70 -7.01
C VAL A 95 3.84 -3.95 -7.66
N LYS A 96 3.08 -5.05 -7.66
CA LYS A 96 3.48 -6.29 -8.34
C LYS A 96 3.71 -6.08 -9.83
N ALA A 97 2.79 -5.42 -10.53
CA ALA A 97 2.92 -5.14 -11.96
C ALA A 97 4.17 -4.29 -12.27
N TYR A 98 4.46 -3.31 -11.40
CA TYR A 98 5.64 -2.47 -11.54
C TYR A 98 6.94 -3.26 -11.33
N ARG A 99 6.99 -4.13 -10.31
CA ARG A 99 8.12 -5.05 -10.10
C ARG A 99 8.35 -5.94 -11.32
N ASP A 100 7.29 -6.60 -11.79
CA ASP A 100 7.38 -7.53 -12.91
C ASP A 100 7.86 -6.83 -14.20
N HIS A 101 7.51 -5.55 -14.41
CA HIS A 101 8.04 -4.73 -15.49
C HIS A 101 9.51 -4.38 -15.30
N LEU A 102 9.90 -3.93 -14.11
CA LEU A 102 11.29 -3.58 -13.83
C LEU A 102 12.22 -4.78 -14.00
N ASP A 103 11.83 -5.96 -13.51
CA ASP A 103 12.63 -7.17 -13.66
C ASP A 103 12.85 -7.49 -15.16
N GLN A 104 11.81 -7.36 -16.01
CA GLN A 104 11.93 -7.54 -17.46
C GLN A 104 12.89 -6.53 -18.12
N VAL A 105 12.81 -5.26 -17.72
CA VAL A 105 13.64 -4.17 -18.27
C VAL A 105 15.10 -4.28 -17.80
N THR A 106 15.35 -4.83 -16.61
CA THR A 106 16.71 -5.01 -16.07
C THR A 106 17.41 -6.27 -16.57
N ASP A 107 16.67 -7.32 -16.96
CA ASP A 107 17.21 -8.55 -17.53
C ASP A 107 17.57 -8.43 -19.04
N THR A 108 17.25 -7.29 -19.68
CA THR A 108 17.61 -6.95 -21.07
C THR A 108 18.82 -6.03 -21.17
#